data_AF-A0A0B1S8E6-F1
#
_entry.id   AF-A0A0B1S8E6-F1
#
_cell.length_a   1.000
_cell.length_b   1.000
_cell.length_c   1.000
_cell.angle_alpha   90.00
_cell.angle_beta   90.00
_cell.angle_gamma   90.00
#
_symmetry.space_group_name_H-M   'P 1'
#
loop_
_entity.id
_entity.type
_entity.pdbx_description
1 polymer ?
#
loop_
_entity_poly.entity_id
_entity_poly.type
_entity_poly.pdbx_seq_one_letter_code
_entity_poly.pdbx_strand_id
1 'polypeptide(L)'
;MFFGEFCCLLVFFIIHSYKKHKWNRANVSGDGGSITDITSDTEPQVPQFNPFVFLPPACCDILATSIMYIGLNLTTASSFQMLRGAVIVFTGLLSVGMLGARIQGYKWIGMIFVILGLVVVGVTDIIYDDDPLDDKNAIITGNLLIVMAQIIVAIQMVYEQKYLNQYDVPALFAVGLEGLFGMTILSVLMVPMYYIHVPRTFSTNPEGRLEDVFYAWKEICEEPLIAVALGGLIVSIAFFNFAGVSVTKELSATTRMVLDSVRTLVIWVFSIPLFGELFIPMQLLGFALLILGMFVYNDVLIGPFFRRRVLPNMGESHICTRCCFSICGADMDETDRDSLLNENEQ
;
A
#
# COMPACT_ATOMS: atom_id res chain seq x y z
N MET A 1 -0.62 -13.27 -6.41
CA MET A 1 0.12 -12.12 -5.87
C MET A 1 1.63 -12.38 -5.83
N PHE A 2 2.12 -13.23 -4.92
CA PHE A 2 3.55 -13.53 -4.76
C PHE A 2 4.29 -14.00 -6.02
N PHE A 3 3.60 -14.66 -6.96
CA PHE A 3 4.20 -14.99 -8.26
C PHE A 3 4.58 -13.75 -9.09
N GLY A 4 3.76 -12.69 -9.06
CA GLY A 4 4.08 -11.42 -9.73
C GLY A 4 5.26 -10.71 -9.08
N GLU A 5 5.33 -10.71 -7.75
CA GLU A 5 6.47 -10.16 -7.00
C GLU A 5 7.75 -10.95 -7.25
N PHE A 6 7.67 -12.29 -7.28
CA PHE A 6 8.81 -13.13 -7.63
C PHE A 6 9.30 -12.86 -9.07
N CYS A 7 8.40 -12.58 -10.01
CA CYS A 7 8.79 -12.16 -11.36
C CYS A 7 9.62 -10.85 -11.35
N CYS A 8 9.41 -9.94 -10.39
CA CYS A 8 10.26 -8.76 -10.22
C CYS A 8 11.72 -9.13 -9.93
N LEU A 9 11.95 -10.22 -9.17
CA LEU A 9 13.30 -10.73 -8.90
C LEU A 9 13.99 -11.21 -10.19
N LEU A 10 13.25 -11.90 -11.07
CA LEU A 10 13.76 -12.34 -12.37
C LEU A 10 14.14 -11.14 -13.23
N VAL A 11 13.27 -10.13 -13.30
CA VAL A 11 13.55 -8.88 -14.03
C VAL A 11 14.78 -8.17 -13.46
N PHE A 12 14.94 -8.15 -12.14
CA PHE A 12 16.13 -7.58 -11.49
C PHE A 12 17.41 -8.29 -11.95
N PHE A 13 17.44 -9.63 -11.92
CA PHE A 13 18.62 -10.39 -12.36
C PHE A 13 18.89 -10.24 -13.85
N ILE A 14 17.86 -10.11 -14.70
CA ILE A 14 18.01 -9.83 -16.14
C ILE A 14 18.67 -8.46 -16.34
N ILE A 15 18.15 -7.41 -15.68
CA ILE A 15 18.71 -6.05 -15.76
C ILE A 15 20.15 -6.03 -15.23
N HIS A 16 20.40 -6.71 -14.10
CA HIS A 16 21.73 -6.80 -13.51
C HIS A 16 22.70 -7.53 -14.42
N SER A 17 22.30 -8.67 -14.99
CA SER A 17 23.12 -9.43 -15.94
C SER A 17 23.41 -8.63 -17.20
N TYR A 18 22.42 -7.87 -17.71
CA TYR A 18 22.60 -6.98 -18.85
C TYR A 18 23.59 -5.85 -18.54
N LYS A 19 23.45 -5.17 -17.39
CA LYS A 19 24.39 -4.13 -16.95
C LYS A 19 25.80 -4.69 -16.76
N LYS A 20 25.93 -5.87 -16.13
CA LYS A 20 27.21 -6.55 -15.93
C LYS A 20 27.84 -6.97 -17.27
N HIS A 21 27.04 -7.45 -18.22
CA HIS A 21 27.54 -7.77 -19.56
C HIS A 21 28.02 -6.53 -20.32
N LYS A 22 27.28 -5.41 -20.24
CA LYS A 22 27.68 -4.13 -20.83
C LYS A 22 28.96 -3.58 -20.18
N TRP A 23 29.07 -3.65 -18.86
CA TRP A 23 30.26 -3.26 -18.10
C TRP A 23 31.49 -4.08 -18.50
N ASN A 24 31.35 -5.42 -18.55
CA ASN A 24 32.44 -6.29 -18.99
C ASN A 24 32.85 -6.01 -20.45
N ARG A 25 31.91 -5.72 -21.35
CA ARG A 25 32.23 -5.33 -22.73
C ARG A 25 32.93 -3.97 -22.82
N ALA A 26 32.53 -3.00 -22.00
CA ALA A 26 33.16 -1.68 -21.94
C ALA A 26 34.61 -1.78 -21.41
N ASN A 27 34.84 -2.57 -20.37
CA ASN A 27 36.18 -2.84 -19.84
C ASN A 27 37.07 -3.64 -20.81
N VAL A 28 36.50 -4.60 -21.56
CA VAL A 28 37.25 -5.37 -22.57
C VAL A 28 37.58 -4.52 -23.81
N SER A 29 36.81 -3.46 -24.10
CA SER A 29 37.07 -2.56 -25.24
C SER A 29 38.03 -1.41 -24.92
N GLY A 30 38.59 -1.37 -23.70
CA GLY A 30 39.45 -0.29 -23.19
C GLY A 30 40.89 -0.27 -23.73
N ASP A 31 41.10 -0.41 -25.03
CA ASP A 31 42.40 -0.18 -25.70
C ASP A 31 42.42 1.09 -26.58
N GLY A 32 41.53 2.05 -26.31
CA GLY A 32 41.47 3.30 -27.06
C GLY A 32 40.91 4.42 -26.22
N GLY A 33 41.79 5.23 -25.64
CA GLY A 33 41.43 6.35 -24.77
C GLY A 33 40.40 7.30 -25.39
N SER A 34 39.20 7.31 -24.80
CA SER A 34 38.26 8.42 -24.83
C SER A 34 37.31 8.24 -23.65
N ILE A 35 37.64 8.92 -22.54
CA ILE A 35 36.73 9.09 -21.41
C ILE A 35 35.64 10.05 -21.88
N THR A 36 34.52 9.51 -22.38
CA THR A 36 33.29 10.27 -22.57
C THR A 36 32.19 9.59 -21.78
N ASP A 37 31.81 10.25 -20.69
CA ASP A 37 30.71 9.97 -19.76
C ASP A 37 30.73 8.64 -19.01
N ILE A 38 31.65 8.55 -18.04
CA ILE A 38 31.56 7.59 -16.93
C ILE A 38 31.00 8.34 -15.71
N THR A 39 29.68 8.33 -15.54
CA THR A 39 29.01 8.71 -14.28
C THR A 39 28.62 7.50 -13.43
N SER A 40 29.27 6.34 -13.63
CA SER A 40 28.99 5.14 -12.82
C SER A 40 30.23 4.25 -12.69
N ASP A 41 31.23 4.71 -11.94
CA ASP A 41 32.51 4.01 -11.65
C ASP A 41 32.38 2.78 -10.73
N THR A 42 31.18 2.28 -10.45
CA THR A 42 30.97 1.17 -9.50
C THR A 42 30.40 -0.05 -10.21
N GLU A 43 31.09 -1.21 -10.07
CA GLU A 43 30.54 -2.51 -10.47
C GLU A 43 29.13 -2.65 -9.87
N PRO A 44 28.12 -3.11 -10.64
CA PRO A 44 26.81 -3.36 -10.09
C PRO A 44 26.95 -4.43 -8.99
N GLN A 45 26.93 -4.01 -7.73
CA GLN A 45 27.00 -4.90 -6.59
C GLN A 45 25.58 -5.26 -6.15
N VAL A 46 25.37 -6.55 -5.89
CA VAL A 46 24.19 -6.97 -5.14
C VAL A 46 24.36 -6.47 -3.71
N PRO A 47 23.35 -5.83 -3.12
CA PRO A 47 23.45 -5.32 -1.75
C PRO A 47 23.74 -6.49 -0.80
N GLN A 48 24.85 -6.41 -0.06
CA GLN A 48 25.25 -7.43 0.89
C GLN A 48 24.50 -7.23 2.21
N PHE A 49 23.31 -7.80 2.31
CA PHE A 49 22.58 -7.90 3.57
C PHE A 49 21.96 -9.29 3.69
N ASN A 50 21.59 -9.69 4.90
CA ASN A 50 20.99 -11.00 5.15
C ASN A 50 19.57 -11.06 4.53
N PRO A 51 19.31 -11.88 3.49
CA PRO A 51 18.00 -11.91 2.84
C PRO A 51 16.85 -12.28 3.78
N PHE A 52 17.13 -13.01 4.87
CA PHE A 52 16.14 -13.39 5.88
C PHE A 52 15.48 -12.19 6.59
N VAL A 53 16.01 -10.97 6.44
CA VAL A 53 15.39 -9.75 6.97
C VAL A 53 14.02 -9.47 6.32
N PHE A 54 13.79 -9.93 5.09
CA PHE A 54 12.50 -9.79 4.37
C PHE A 54 11.54 -10.97 4.61
N LEU A 55 11.91 -11.94 5.45
CA LEU A 55 11.02 -13.04 5.81
C LEU A 55 9.86 -12.58 6.72
N PRO A 56 10.08 -11.80 7.81
CA PRO A 56 8.98 -11.27 8.62
C PRO A 56 7.92 -10.46 7.84
N PRO A 57 8.28 -9.50 6.96
CA PRO A 57 7.27 -8.76 6.20
C PRO A 57 6.51 -9.68 5.23
N ALA A 58 7.16 -10.66 4.61
CA ALA A 58 6.47 -11.66 3.78
C ALA A 58 5.46 -12.50 4.60
N CYS A 59 5.82 -12.92 5.82
CA CYS A 59 4.88 -13.60 6.72
C CYS A 59 3.70 -12.70 7.10
N CYS A 60 3.95 -11.44 7.43
CA CYS A 60 2.90 -10.47 7.74
C CYS A 60 1.96 -10.26 6.54
N ASP A 61 2.49 -10.16 5.32
CA ASP A 61 1.70 -9.99 4.11
C ASP A 61 0.78 -11.20 3.84
N ILE A 62 1.31 -12.42 3.92
CA ILE A 62 0.49 -13.65 3.78
C ILE A 62 -0.61 -13.68 4.84
N LEU A 63 -0.28 -13.41 6.10
CA LEU A 63 -1.24 -13.44 7.19
C LEU A 63 -2.32 -12.36 7.01
N ALA A 64 -1.92 -11.14 6.69
CA ALA A 64 -2.83 -10.03 6.48
C ALA A 64 -3.76 -10.28 5.29
N THR A 65 -3.23 -10.70 4.15
CA THR A 65 -4.01 -10.99 2.94
C THR A 65 -4.97 -12.15 3.15
N SER A 66 -4.55 -13.21 3.85
CA SER A 66 -5.42 -14.34 4.19
C SER A 66 -6.58 -13.93 5.08
N ILE A 67 -6.31 -13.19 6.17
CA ILE A 67 -7.36 -12.68 7.08
C ILE A 67 -8.30 -11.73 6.33
N MET A 68 -7.75 -10.90 5.44
CA MET A 68 -8.52 -9.97 4.62
C MET A 68 -9.46 -10.69 3.65
N TYR A 69 -9.02 -11.76 2.97
CA TYR A 69 -9.89 -12.56 2.11
C TYR A 69 -10.97 -13.33 2.87
N ILE A 70 -10.66 -13.85 4.06
CA ILE A 70 -11.67 -14.45 4.94
C ILE A 70 -12.71 -13.41 5.35
N GLY A 71 -12.26 -12.20 5.70
CA GLY A 71 -13.15 -11.09 6.05
C GLY A 71 -14.06 -10.69 4.88
N LEU A 72 -13.54 -10.64 3.65
CA LEU A 72 -14.31 -10.33 2.44
C LEU A 72 -15.45 -11.32 2.16
N ASN A 73 -15.31 -12.59 2.53
CA ASN A 73 -16.40 -13.57 2.39
C ASN A 73 -17.52 -13.39 3.43
N LEU A 74 -17.30 -12.58 4.48
CA LEU A 74 -18.22 -12.35 5.58
C LEU A 74 -18.80 -10.92 5.59
N THR A 75 -18.37 -10.05 4.68
CA THR A 75 -18.83 -8.65 4.60
C THR A 75 -19.03 -8.23 3.15
N THR A 76 -19.73 -7.12 2.95
CA THR A 76 -19.90 -6.49 1.65
C THR A 76 -18.58 -5.97 1.08
N ALA A 77 -18.40 -6.09 -0.24
CA ALA A 77 -17.19 -5.63 -0.94
C ALA A 77 -16.91 -4.12 -0.73
N SER A 78 -17.96 -3.34 -0.51
CA SER A 78 -17.89 -1.91 -0.20
C SER A 78 -17.29 -1.65 1.18
N SER A 79 -17.83 -2.27 2.23
CA SER A 79 -17.33 -2.17 3.61
C SER A 79 -15.88 -2.66 3.69
N PHE A 80 -15.55 -3.74 2.98
CA PHE A 80 -14.17 -4.20 2.82
C PHE A 80 -13.22 -3.12 2.31
N GLN A 81 -13.55 -2.44 1.21
CA GLN A 81 -12.69 -1.41 0.64
C GLN A 81 -12.55 -0.19 1.56
N MET A 82 -13.61 0.17 2.27
CA MET A 82 -13.61 1.31 3.20
C MET A 82 -12.80 1.04 4.46
N LEU A 83 -12.93 -0.16 5.04
CA LEU A 83 -12.18 -0.55 6.24
C LEU A 83 -10.67 -0.66 5.98
N ARG A 84 -10.26 -0.93 4.74
CA ARG A 84 -8.84 -0.84 4.34
C ARG A 84 -8.25 0.55 4.52
N GLY A 85 -9.06 1.61 4.52
CA GLY A 85 -8.62 2.96 4.86
C GLY A 85 -8.04 3.08 6.27
N ALA A 86 -8.36 2.15 7.19
CA ALA A 86 -7.84 2.16 8.56
C ALA A 86 -6.32 2.00 8.64
N VAL A 87 -5.70 1.40 7.62
CA VAL A 87 -4.25 1.16 7.57
C VAL A 87 -3.44 2.43 7.74
N ILE A 88 -3.95 3.59 7.30
CA ILE A 88 -3.26 4.89 7.42
C ILE A 88 -3.06 5.31 8.88
N VAL A 89 -4.04 5.04 9.74
CA VAL A 89 -4.01 5.39 11.16
C VAL A 89 -2.96 4.53 11.87
N PHE A 90 -3.02 3.21 11.67
CA PHE A 90 -2.06 2.28 12.29
C PHE A 90 -0.64 2.51 11.76
N THR A 91 -0.46 2.74 10.46
CA THR A 91 0.85 3.03 9.87
C THR A 91 1.43 4.33 10.40
N GLY A 92 0.61 5.38 10.53
CA GLY A 92 1.02 6.65 11.13
C GLY A 92 1.51 6.47 12.56
N LEU A 93 0.71 5.82 13.42
CA LEU A 93 1.05 5.58 14.82
C LEU A 93 2.31 4.71 14.98
N LEU A 94 2.41 3.61 14.22
CA LEU A 94 3.57 2.72 14.24
C LEU A 94 4.83 3.39 13.69
N SER A 95 4.72 4.29 12.71
CA SER A 95 5.84 5.05 12.17
C SER A 95 6.46 5.98 13.22
N VAL A 96 5.65 6.60 14.10
CA VAL A 96 6.18 7.37 15.25
C VAL A 96 6.95 6.45 16.21
N GLY A 97 6.42 5.27 16.50
CA GLY A 97 7.03 4.34 17.47
C GLY A 97 8.30 3.65 16.96
N MET A 98 8.31 3.16 15.71
CA MET A 98 9.38 2.33 15.16
C MET A 98 10.43 3.10 14.35
N LEU A 99 10.05 4.19 13.69
CA LEU A 99 10.95 5.01 12.85
C LEU A 99 11.30 6.34 13.50
N GLY A 100 10.62 6.73 14.59
CA GLY A 100 10.83 8.03 15.24
C GLY A 100 10.34 9.21 14.38
N ALA A 101 9.41 8.96 13.45
CA ALA A 101 8.87 10.00 12.57
C ALA A 101 8.10 11.07 13.38
N ARG A 102 8.24 12.34 13.02
CA ARG A 102 7.45 13.44 13.61
C ARG A 102 6.20 13.71 12.77
N ILE A 103 5.03 13.48 13.35
CA ILE A 103 3.74 13.76 12.71
C ILE A 103 3.34 15.21 12.99
N GLN A 104 3.14 16.00 11.94
CA GLN A 104 2.64 17.38 12.02
C GLN A 104 1.20 17.42 12.57
N GLY A 105 0.82 18.52 13.25
CA GLY A 105 -0.44 18.61 13.99
C GLY A 105 -1.69 18.39 13.12
N TYR A 106 -1.67 18.85 11.86
CA TYR A 106 -2.81 18.68 10.95
C TYR A 106 -3.04 17.21 10.55
N LYS A 107 -2.00 16.37 10.54
CA LYS A 107 -2.12 14.94 10.25
C LYS A 107 -2.88 14.20 11.36
N TRP A 108 -2.79 14.68 12.61
CA TRP A 108 -3.60 14.16 13.72
C TRP A 108 -5.09 14.41 13.52
N ILE A 109 -5.45 15.60 13.03
CA ILE A 109 -6.83 15.92 12.68
C ILE A 109 -7.33 14.96 11.59
N GLY A 110 -6.53 14.72 10.55
CA GLY A 110 -6.85 13.75 9.50
C GLY A 110 -7.09 12.34 10.04
N MET A 111 -6.24 11.86 10.95
CA MET A 111 -6.43 10.54 11.60
C MET A 111 -7.73 10.45 12.40
N ILE A 112 -8.12 11.52 13.10
CA ILE A 112 -9.40 11.56 13.85
C ILE A 112 -10.60 11.44 12.90
N PHE A 113 -10.58 12.16 11.78
CA PHE A 113 -11.62 12.05 10.75
C PHE A 113 -11.71 10.64 10.15
N VAL A 114 -10.55 10.01 9.88
CA VAL A 114 -10.52 8.63 9.41
C VAL A 114 -11.14 7.69 10.44
N ILE A 115 -10.78 7.79 11.72
CA ILE A 115 -11.37 6.98 12.80
C ILE A 115 -12.89 7.16 12.87
N LEU A 116 -13.37 8.41 12.80
CA LEU A 116 -14.80 8.69 12.81
C LEU A 116 -15.51 8.06 11.59
N GLY A 117 -14.91 8.17 10.40
CA GLY A 117 -15.41 7.56 9.18
C GLY A 117 -15.51 6.04 9.30
N LEU A 118 -14.47 5.37 9.83
CA LEU A 118 -14.48 3.92 10.06
C LEU A 118 -15.59 3.48 11.03
N VAL A 119 -15.78 4.22 12.13
CA VAL A 119 -16.85 3.93 13.10
C VAL A 119 -18.22 4.06 12.44
N VAL A 120 -18.45 5.12 11.66
CA VAL A 120 -19.72 5.31 10.95
C VAL A 120 -19.95 4.20 9.92
N VAL A 121 -18.95 3.83 9.13
CA VAL A 121 -19.05 2.74 8.14
C VAL A 121 -19.36 1.42 8.85
N GLY A 122 -18.60 1.06 9.89
CA GLY A 122 -18.80 -0.20 10.61
C GLY A 122 -20.15 -0.29 11.33
N VAL A 123 -20.64 0.81 11.92
CA VAL A 123 -21.96 0.84 12.56
C VAL A 123 -23.09 0.77 11.52
N THR A 124 -22.91 1.43 10.36
CA THR A 124 -23.92 1.41 9.29
C THR A 124 -24.08 0.00 8.72
N ASP A 125 -22.97 -0.71 8.50
CA ASP A 125 -22.95 -2.08 8.01
C ASP A 125 -23.74 -3.03 8.94
N ILE A 126 -23.60 -2.86 10.26
CA ILE A 126 -24.32 -3.70 11.24
C ILE A 126 -25.83 -3.40 11.29
N ILE A 127 -26.22 -2.15 11.06
CA ILE A 127 -27.62 -1.69 11.23
C ILE A 127 -28.46 -1.94 9.98
N TYR A 128 -27.88 -1.75 8.79
CA TYR A 128 -28.65 -1.67 7.54
C TYR A 128 -28.47 -2.87 6.62
N ASP A 129 -27.60 -3.81 6.94
CA ASP A 129 -27.50 -5.07 6.22
C ASP A 129 -28.56 -6.05 6.78
N ASP A 130 -29.75 -6.00 6.17
CA ASP A 130 -30.95 -6.78 6.51
C ASP A 130 -31.12 -7.99 5.56
N ASP A 131 -30.03 -8.61 5.12
CA ASP A 131 -30.13 -9.84 4.33
C ASP A 131 -30.55 -11.02 5.25
N PRO A 132 -31.71 -11.70 5.02
CA PRO A 132 -32.28 -12.67 5.96
C PRO A 132 -31.44 -13.96 6.17
N LEU A 133 -30.33 -14.10 5.45
CA LEU A 133 -29.48 -15.28 5.40
C LEU A 133 -28.11 -15.07 6.06
N ASP A 134 -27.68 -13.82 6.30
CA ASP A 134 -26.41 -13.52 6.97
C ASP A 134 -26.63 -13.21 8.45
N ASP A 135 -25.97 -14.01 9.30
CA ASP A 135 -25.98 -13.80 10.74
C ASP A 135 -25.25 -12.48 11.04
N LYS A 136 -25.86 -11.53 11.75
CA LYS A 136 -25.21 -10.22 12.07
C LYS A 136 -23.83 -10.39 12.72
N ASN A 137 -23.64 -11.51 13.41
CA ASN A 137 -22.36 -11.92 13.98
C ASN A 137 -21.27 -12.17 12.92
N ALA A 138 -21.63 -12.68 11.74
CA ALA A 138 -20.72 -12.91 10.62
C ALA A 138 -20.17 -11.58 10.08
N ILE A 139 -21.04 -10.60 9.84
CA ILE A 139 -20.65 -9.25 9.36
C ILE A 139 -19.75 -8.55 10.39
N ILE A 140 -20.12 -8.58 11.68
CA ILE A 140 -19.29 -8.04 12.76
C ILE A 140 -17.91 -8.73 12.79
N THR A 141 -17.89 -10.05 12.63
CA THR A 141 -16.65 -10.83 12.60
C THR A 141 -15.80 -10.47 11.38
N GLY A 142 -16.41 -10.33 10.19
CA GLY A 142 -15.73 -9.92 8.96
C GLY A 142 -15.09 -8.53 9.10
N ASN A 143 -15.85 -7.56 9.60
CA ASN A 143 -15.37 -6.20 9.85
C ASN A 143 -14.21 -6.17 10.85
N LEU A 144 -14.31 -6.91 11.95
CA LEU A 144 -13.23 -7.01 12.93
C LEU A 144 -11.97 -7.66 12.34
N LEU A 145 -12.12 -8.75 11.57
CA LEU A 145 -11.01 -9.42 10.90
C LEU A 145 -10.29 -8.47 9.94
N ILE A 146 -11.01 -7.66 9.17
CA ILE A 146 -10.42 -6.69 8.24
C ILE A 146 -9.64 -5.62 8.98
N VAL A 147 -10.17 -5.09 10.09
CA VAL A 147 -9.46 -4.11 10.93
C VAL A 147 -8.19 -4.73 11.54
N MET A 148 -8.26 -5.97 12.03
CA MET A 148 -7.09 -6.70 12.53
C MET A 148 -6.05 -6.93 11.42
N ALA A 149 -6.49 -7.27 10.20
CA ALA A 149 -5.60 -7.39 9.05
C ALA A 149 -4.88 -6.06 8.75
N GLN A 150 -5.57 -4.92 8.85
CA GLN A 150 -4.95 -3.60 8.61
C GLN A 150 -3.82 -3.29 9.61
N ILE A 151 -3.91 -3.78 10.85
CA ILE A 151 -2.82 -3.65 11.82
C ILE A 151 -1.60 -4.44 11.36
N ILE A 152 -1.79 -5.66 10.86
CA ILE A 152 -0.70 -6.50 10.35
C ILE A 152 -0.07 -5.87 9.10
N VAL A 153 -0.89 -5.35 8.16
CA VAL A 153 -0.39 -4.60 7.00
C VAL A 153 0.41 -3.38 7.44
N ALA A 154 -0.07 -2.63 8.43
CA ALA A 154 0.66 -1.47 8.93
C ALA A 154 2.03 -1.86 9.55
N ILE A 155 2.10 -2.97 10.28
CA ILE A 155 3.37 -3.52 10.80
C ILE A 155 4.30 -3.87 9.64
N GLN A 156 3.82 -4.60 8.62
CA GLN A 156 4.60 -4.93 7.42
C GLN A 156 5.17 -3.66 6.81
N MET A 157 4.34 -2.65 6.51
CA MET A 157 4.74 -1.44 5.81
C MET A 157 5.79 -0.63 6.58
N VAL A 158 5.64 -0.50 7.90
CA VAL A 158 6.59 0.23 8.75
C VAL A 158 7.89 -0.56 8.92
N TYR A 159 7.82 -1.88 9.06
CA TYR A 159 8.99 -2.75 9.11
C TYR A 159 9.77 -2.67 7.79
N GLU A 160 9.08 -2.79 6.66
CA GLU A 160 9.65 -2.71 5.31
C GLU A 160 10.38 -1.38 5.12
N GLN A 161 9.73 -0.24 5.45
CA GLN A 161 10.36 1.08 5.37
C GLN A 161 11.64 1.17 6.20
N LYS A 162 11.63 0.64 7.43
CA LYS A 162 12.80 0.68 8.31
C LYS A 162 14.01 0.00 7.68
N TYR A 163 13.80 -1.19 7.09
CA TYR A 163 14.88 -1.99 6.53
C TYR A 163 15.30 -1.56 5.13
N LEU A 164 14.37 -1.06 4.32
CA LEU A 164 14.69 -0.40 3.05
C LEU A 164 15.62 0.80 3.28
N ASN A 165 15.33 1.63 4.30
CA ASN A 165 16.15 2.79 4.63
C ASN A 165 17.48 2.41 5.29
N GLN A 166 17.51 1.37 6.12
CA GLN A 166 18.72 0.94 6.82
C GLN A 166 19.77 0.30 5.87
N TYR A 167 19.32 -0.53 4.92
CA TYR A 167 20.20 -1.28 4.02
C TYR A 167 20.26 -0.73 2.59
N ASP A 168 19.57 0.38 2.32
CA ASP A 168 19.43 1.02 0.99
C ASP A 168 19.17 0.01 -0.15
N VAL A 169 18.27 -0.93 0.11
CA VAL A 169 17.99 -2.03 -0.83
C VAL A 169 17.26 -1.49 -2.06
N PRO A 170 17.61 -1.89 -3.29
CA PRO A 170 16.82 -1.56 -4.47
C PRO A 170 15.40 -2.12 -4.35
N ALA A 171 14.38 -1.28 -4.58
CA ALA A 171 12.97 -1.66 -4.43
C ALA A 171 12.60 -2.93 -5.23
N LEU A 172 13.10 -3.06 -6.46
CA LEU A 172 12.83 -4.24 -7.30
C LEU A 172 13.39 -5.54 -6.70
N PHE A 173 14.53 -5.48 -6.00
CA PHE A 173 15.12 -6.63 -5.33
C PHE A 173 14.38 -6.97 -4.03
N ALA A 174 13.98 -5.96 -3.25
CA ALA A 174 13.19 -6.13 -2.04
C ALA A 174 11.85 -6.84 -2.32
N VAL A 175 11.08 -6.33 -3.28
CA VAL A 175 9.83 -6.97 -3.75
C VAL A 175 10.06 -8.40 -4.22
N GLY A 176 11.17 -8.63 -4.94
CA GLY A 176 11.53 -9.95 -5.41
C GLY A 176 11.80 -10.96 -4.29
N LEU A 177 12.45 -10.53 -3.20
CA LEU A 177 12.70 -11.37 -2.03
C LEU A 177 11.42 -11.67 -1.26
N GLU A 178 10.55 -10.67 -1.07
CA GLU A 178 9.22 -10.88 -0.47
C GLU A 178 8.40 -11.88 -1.28
N GLY A 179 8.38 -11.72 -2.60
CA GLY A 179 7.74 -12.66 -3.52
C GLY A 179 8.30 -14.09 -3.43
N LEU A 180 9.63 -14.24 -3.29
CA LEU A 180 10.29 -15.54 -3.13
C LEU A 180 9.89 -16.23 -1.82
N PHE A 181 9.99 -15.52 -0.69
CA PHE A 181 9.60 -16.09 0.61
C PHE A 181 8.10 -16.35 0.66
N GLY A 182 7.29 -15.42 0.17
CA GLY A 182 5.83 -15.54 0.11
C GLY A 182 5.39 -16.72 -0.75
N MET A 183 5.97 -16.89 -1.94
CA MET A 183 5.70 -18.05 -2.79
C MET A 183 6.11 -19.36 -2.11
N THR A 184 7.26 -19.39 -1.44
CA THR A 184 7.74 -20.59 -0.75
C THR A 184 6.80 -20.99 0.38
N ILE A 185 6.45 -20.03 1.26
CA ILE A 185 5.53 -20.26 2.38
C ILE A 185 4.15 -20.68 1.88
N LEU A 186 3.60 -19.98 0.89
CA LEU A 186 2.29 -20.28 0.34
C LEU A 186 2.26 -21.66 -0.34
N SER A 187 3.32 -22.03 -1.07
CA SER A 187 3.43 -23.36 -1.68
C SER A 187 3.44 -24.48 -0.64
N VAL A 188 4.11 -24.27 0.49
CA VAL A 188 4.09 -25.22 1.62
C VAL A 188 2.71 -25.25 2.27
N LEU A 189 2.05 -24.10 2.42
CA LEU A 189 0.73 -23.97 3.05
C LEU A 189 -0.41 -24.57 2.22
N MET A 190 -0.27 -24.61 0.89
CA MET A 190 -1.23 -25.26 -0.01
C MET A 190 -1.39 -26.76 0.27
N VAL A 191 -0.35 -27.44 0.75
CA VAL A 191 -0.40 -28.89 1.06
C VAL A 191 -1.40 -29.19 2.18
N PRO A 192 -1.31 -28.61 3.40
CA PRO A 192 -2.31 -28.84 4.43
C PRO A 192 -3.69 -28.26 4.05
N MET A 193 -3.76 -27.11 3.36
CA MET A 193 -5.03 -26.50 2.96
C MET A 193 -5.85 -27.40 2.02
N TYR A 194 -5.19 -28.21 1.19
CA TYR A 194 -5.85 -29.20 0.35
C TYR A 194 -6.64 -30.27 1.13
N TYR A 195 -6.18 -30.64 2.33
CA TYR A 195 -6.83 -31.66 3.14
C TYR A 195 -7.88 -31.10 4.12
N ILE A 196 -7.93 -29.77 4.30
CA ILE A 196 -8.90 -29.13 5.18
C ILE A 196 -10.22 -29.00 4.44
N HIS A 197 -11.27 -29.57 5.02
CA HIS A 197 -12.63 -29.46 4.50
C HIS A 197 -13.35 -28.32 5.21
N VAL A 198 -13.98 -27.44 4.43
CA VAL A 198 -14.69 -26.26 4.93
C VAL A 198 -16.14 -26.23 4.48
N PRO A 199 -17.03 -25.58 5.25
CA PRO A 199 -18.41 -25.41 4.85
C PRO A 199 -18.53 -24.56 3.57
N ARG A 200 -19.69 -24.65 2.91
CA ARG A 200 -19.98 -23.99 1.63
C ARG A 200 -19.85 -22.46 1.64
N THR A 201 -19.79 -21.85 2.83
CA THR A 201 -19.53 -20.42 3.01
C THR A 201 -18.11 -20.02 2.60
N PHE A 202 -17.14 -20.95 2.67
CA PHE A 202 -15.73 -20.67 2.37
C PHE A 202 -15.20 -21.41 1.13
N SER A 203 -15.92 -22.42 0.63
CA SER A 203 -15.55 -23.11 -0.60
C SER A 203 -16.77 -23.62 -1.34
N THR A 204 -16.86 -23.27 -2.62
CA THR A 204 -17.88 -23.78 -3.56
C THR A 204 -17.43 -25.07 -4.25
N ASN A 205 -16.26 -25.60 -3.91
CA ASN A 205 -15.71 -26.81 -4.53
C ASN A 205 -16.60 -28.05 -4.21
N PRO A 206 -16.93 -28.89 -5.21
CA PRO A 206 -17.66 -30.15 -5.02
C PRO A 206 -17.12 -31.05 -3.90
N GLU A 207 -15.81 -31.07 -3.69
CA GLU A 207 -15.16 -31.91 -2.67
C GLU A 207 -15.03 -31.20 -1.30
N GLY A 208 -15.49 -29.96 -1.18
CA GLY A 208 -15.50 -29.19 0.07
C GLY A 208 -14.10 -28.84 0.60
N ARG A 209 -13.05 -28.96 -0.22
CA ARG A 209 -11.68 -28.56 0.13
C ARG A 209 -11.54 -27.04 0.19
N LEU A 210 -10.72 -26.56 1.13
CA LEU A 210 -10.44 -25.12 1.27
C LEU A 210 -9.71 -24.58 0.03
N GLU A 211 -8.66 -25.25 -0.41
CA GLU A 211 -7.88 -24.88 -1.60
C GLU A 211 -7.65 -26.12 -2.46
N ASP A 212 -7.98 -26.04 -3.75
CA ASP A 212 -7.77 -27.15 -4.70
C ASP A 212 -7.03 -26.66 -5.94
N VAL A 213 -5.70 -26.69 -5.86
CA VAL A 213 -4.80 -26.27 -6.92
C VAL A 213 -4.97 -27.14 -8.18
N PHE A 214 -5.29 -28.42 -8.03
CA PHE A 214 -5.46 -29.32 -9.17
C PHE A 214 -6.75 -29.02 -9.92
N TYR A 215 -7.83 -28.75 -9.19
CA TYR A 215 -9.09 -28.32 -9.77
C TYR A 215 -8.95 -26.95 -10.47
N ALA A 216 -8.32 -25.97 -9.80
CA ALA A 216 -8.05 -24.66 -10.40
C ALA A 216 -7.18 -24.77 -11.67
N TRP A 217 -6.16 -25.63 -11.65
CA TRP A 217 -5.32 -25.87 -12.84
C TRP A 217 -6.13 -26.44 -14.00
N LYS A 218 -7.05 -27.36 -13.72
CA LYS A 218 -7.93 -27.94 -14.73
C LYS A 218 -8.85 -26.87 -15.34
N GLU A 219 -9.46 -26.01 -14.51
CA GLU A 219 -10.32 -24.91 -14.99
C GLU A 219 -9.55 -23.94 -15.89
N ILE A 220 -8.30 -23.60 -15.53
CA ILE A 220 -7.43 -22.74 -16.36
C ILE A 220 -7.11 -23.40 -17.72
N CYS A 221 -6.94 -24.73 -17.75
CA CYS A 221 -6.67 -25.46 -18.99
C CYS A 221 -7.91 -25.58 -19.88
N GLU A 222 -9.10 -25.68 -19.29
CA GLU A 222 -10.36 -25.81 -20.03
C GLU A 222 -10.81 -24.44 -20.59
N GLU A 223 -10.69 -23.37 -19.81
CA GLU A 223 -11.10 -22.02 -20.20
C GLU A 223 -9.89 -21.06 -20.25
N PRO A 224 -9.23 -20.92 -21.42
CA PRO A 224 -7.99 -20.15 -21.54
C PRO A 224 -8.17 -18.64 -21.28
N LEU A 225 -9.41 -18.14 -21.31
CA LEU A 225 -9.71 -16.75 -20.98
C LEU A 225 -9.40 -16.44 -19.51
N ILE A 226 -9.54 -17.43 -18.63
CA ILE A 226 -9.13 -17.35 -17.21
C ILE A 226 -7.61 -17.16 -17.14
N ALA A 227 -6.84 -17.91 -17.94
CA ALA A 227 -5.39 -17.79 -17.99
C ALA A 227 -4.94 -16.39 -18.41
N VAL A 228 -5.62 -15.79 -19.39
CA VAL A 228 -5.33 -14.41 -19.84
C VAL A 228 -5.65 -13.40 -18.74
N ALA A 229 -6.80 -13.53 -18.07
CA ALA A 229 -7.17 -12.66 -16.95
C ALA A 229 -6.17 -12.77 -15.78
N LEU A 230 -5.78 -13.99 -15.41
CA LEU A 230 -4.77 -14.25 -14.38
C LEU A 230 -3.40 -13.67 -14.77
N GLY A 231 -2.98 -13.82 -16.04
CA GLY A 231 -1.74 -13.23 -16.54
C GLY A 231 -1.73 -11.71 -16.43
N GLY A 232 -2.83 -11.05 -16.84
CA GLY A 232 -3.00 -9.60 -16.69
C GLY A 232 -2.94 -9.16 -15.22
N LEU A 233 -3.59 -9.91 -14.32
CA LEU A 233 -3.55 -9.66 -12.88
C LEU A 233 -2.14 -9.78 -12.31
N ILE A 234 -1.38 -10.82 -12.69
CA ILE A 234 0.01 -11.04 -12.24
C ILE A 234 0.89 -9.85 -12.62
N VAL A 235 0.81 -9.39 -13.87
CA VAL A 235 1.59 -8.24 -14.37
C VAL A 235 1.19 -6.96 -13.64
N SER A 236 -0.10 -6.72 -13.44
CA SER A 236 -0.61 -5.56 -12.71
C SER A 236 -0.10 -5.53 -11.27
N ILE A 237 -0.17 -6.67 -10.56
CA ILE A 237 0.33 -6.79 -9.18
C ILE A 237 1.84 -6.57 -9.11
N ALA A 238 2.60 -7.11 -10.06
CA ALA A 238 4.06 -6.92 -10.10
C ALA A 238 4.42 -5.43 -10.21
N PHE A 239 3.75 -4.68 -11.11
CA PHE A 239 3.95 -3.25 -11.26
C PHE A 239 3.50 -2.47 -10.02
N PHE A 240 2.33 -2.83 -9.45
CA PHE A 240 1.78 -2.20 -8.26
C PHE A 240 2.73 -2.34 -7.06
N ASN A 241 3.24 -3.54 -6.79
CA ASN A 241 4.15 -3.76 -5.68
C ASN A 241 5.51 -3.08 -5.91
N PHE A 242 6.07 -3.16 -7.12
CA PHE A 242 7.30 -2.43 -7.45
C PHE A 242 7.16 -0.92 -7.24
N ALA A 243 6.09 -0.31 -7.75
CA ALA A 243 5.81 1.10 -7.57
C ALA A 243 5.57 1.45 -6.09
N GLY A 244 4.82 0.61 -5.37
CA GLY A 244 4.54 0.79 -3.95
C GLY A 244 5.81 0.82 -3.10
N VAL A 245 6.67 -0.19 -3.24
CA VAL A 245 7.95 -0.26 -2.51
C VAL A 245 8.88 0.90 -2.91
N SER A 246 8.86 1.31 -4.17
CA SER A 246 9.62 2.47 -4.63
C SER A 246 9.17 3.76 -3.93
N VAL A 247 7.86 3.97 -3.76
CA VAL A 247 7.33 5.11 -2.99
C VAL A 247 7.70 5.02 -1.51
N THR A 248 7.69 3.83 -0.92
CA THR A 248 8.11 3.64 0.48
C THR A 248 9.58 3.99 0.68
N LYS A 249 10.44 3.61 -0.27
CA LYS A 249 11.87 3.90 -0.25
C LYS A 249 12.15 5.39 -0.42
N GLU A 250 11.58 6.03 -1.44
CA GLU A 250 11.91 7.42 -1.79
C GLU A 250 11.18 8.46 -0.91
N LEU A 251 10.00 8.11 -0.38
CA LEU A 251 9.17 9.00 0.42
C LEU A 251 8.91 8.43 1.82
N SER A 252 7.90 7.57 1.98
CA SER A 252 7.58 6.93 3.25
C SER A 252 6.49 5.86 3.11
N ALA A 253 6.38 4.97 4.10
CA ALA A 253 5.25 4.04 4.20
C ALA A 253 3.92 4.78 4.34
N THR A 254 3.89 5.90 5.06
CA THR A 254 2.69 6.72 5.20
C THR A 254 2.21 7.27 3.85
N THR A 255 3.13 7.70 2.97
CA THR A 255 2.79 8.17 1.62
C THR A 255 2.25 7.03 0.75
N ARG A 256 2.87 5.84 0.81
CA ARG A 256 2.33 4.64 0.13
C ARG A 256 0.89 4.35 0.56
N MET A 257 0.60 4.45 1.85
CA MET A 257 -0.76 4.19 2.36
C MET A 257 -1.78 5.24 1.94
N VAL A 258 -1.35 6.48 1.77
CA VAL A 258 -2.18 7.52 1.15
C VAL A 258 -2.50 7.17 -0.30
N LEU A 259 -1.50 6.79 -1.11
CA LEU A 259 -1.72 6.40 -2.51
C LEU A 259 -2.64 5.17 -2.64
N ASP A 260 -2.47 4.21 -1.75
CA ASP A 260 -3.32 3.02 -1.67
C ASP A 260 -4.78 3.36 -1.39
N SER A 261 -5.01 4.42 -0.62
CA SER A 261 -6.35 4.90 -0.32
C SER A 261 -6.93 5.72 -1.47
N VAL A 262 -6.13 6.47 -2.22
CA VAL A 262 -6.59 7.13 -3.47
C VAL A 262 -7.13 6.09 -4.46
N ARG A 263 -6.45 4.94 -4.59
CA ARG A 263 -6.93 3.83 -5.43
C ARG A 263 -8.32 3.34 -5.01
N THR A 264 -8.60 3.19 -3.71
CA THR A 264 -9.94 2.73 -3.27
C THR A 264 -11.02 3.76 -3.60
N LEU A 265 -10.71 5.05 -3.49
CA LEU A 265 -11.62 6.12 -3.93
C LEU A 265 -11.92 6.05 -5.42
N VAL A 266 -10.89 5.83 -6.25
CA VAL A 266 -11.06 5.72 -7.70
C VAL A 266 -11.97 4.55 -8.04
N ILE A 267 -11.73 3.37 -7.46
CA ILE A 267 -12.57 2.19 -7.69
C ILE A 267 -14.03 2.49 -7.37
N TRP A 268 -14.29 3.17 -6.25
CA TRP A 268 -15.63 3.50 -5.81
C TRP A 268 -16.34 4.52 -6.72
N VAL A 269 -15.64 5.58 -7.13
CA VAL A 269 -16.19 6.60 -8.04
C VAL A 269 -16.62 5.98 -9.36
N PHE A 270 -15.91 4.96 -9.83
CA PHE A 270 -16.28 4.21 -11.03
C PHE A 270 -17.30 3.09 -10.76
N SER A 271 -17.32 2.48 -9.58
CA SER A 271 -18.22 1.36 -9.27
C SER A 271 -19.69 1.77 -9.29
N ILE A 272 -20.02 2.94 -8.73
CA ILE A 272 -21.39 3.47 -8.65
C ILE A 272 -22.05 3.63 -10.03
N PRO A 273 -21.49 4.41 -10.97
CA PRO A 273 -22.15 4.66 -12.25
C PRO A 273 -22.06 3.47 -13.21
N LEU A 274 -20.99 2.67 -13.17
CA LEU A 274 -20.75 1.59 -14.15
C LEU A 274 -21.39 0.26 -13.74
N PHE A 275 -21.42 -0.05 -12.45
CA PHE A 275 -21.89 -1.35 -11.95
C PHE A 275 -23.22 -1.26 -11.19
N GLY A 276 -23.74 -0.05 -10.95
CA GLY A 276 -25.09 0.15 -10.41
C GLY A 276 -25.28 -0.38 -8.98
N GLU A 277 -24.20 -0.46 -8.19
CA GLU A 277 -24.27 -0.94 -6.82
C GLU A 277 -25.17 -0.03 -5.96
N LEU A 278 -26.17 -0.62 -5.30
CA LEU A 278 -27.07 0.06 -4.37
C LEU A 278 -26.38 0.20 -3.01
N PHE A 279 -25.97 1.41 -2.65
CA PHE A 279 -25.35 1.68 -1.35
C PHE A 279 -26.34 2.24 -0.34
N ILE A 280 -26.12 1.88 0.92
CA ILE A 280 -26.83 2.48 2.05
C ILE A 280 -26.39 3.95 2.16
N PRO A 281 -27.32 4.93 2.10
CA PRO A 281 -26.97 6.36 2.12
C PRO A 281 -26.16 6.80 3.34
N MET A 282 -26.28 6.11 4.47
CA MET A 282 -25.47 6.39 5.68
C MET A 282 -24.01 5.97 5.53
N GLN A 283 -23.71 4.97 4.70
CA GLN A 283 -22.35 4.52 4.42
C GLN A 283 -21.58 5.59 3.62
N LEU A 284 -22.30 6.35 2.78
CA LEU A 284 -21.76 7.50 2.04
C LEU A 284 -21.25 8.61 2.97
N LEU A 285 -21.90 8.81 4.13
CA LEU A 285 -21.45 9.79 5.13
C LEU A 285 -20.13 9.34 5.77
N GLY A 286 -20.05 8.07 6.20
CA GLY A 286 -18.82 7.50 6.73
C GLY A 286 -17.68 7.55 5.71
N PHE A 287 -18.00 7.27 4.45
CA PHE A 287 -17.06 7.40 3.35
C PHE A 287 -16.60 8.84 3.12
N ALA A 288 -17.50 9.83 3.09
CA ALA A 288 -17.14 11.23 2.95
C ALA A 288 -16.20 11.69 4.08
N LEU A 289 -16.41 11.20 5.31
CA LEU A 289 -15.50 11.45 6.44
C LEU A 289 -14.13 10.79 6.25
N LEU A 290 -14.07 9.56 5.73
CA LEU A 290 -12.81 8.92 5.35
C LEU A 290 -12.06 9.75 4.29
N ILE A 291 -12.74 10.15 3.22
CA ILE A 291 -12.17 11.00 2.16
C ILE A 291 -11.61 12.30 2.75
N LEU A 292 -12.42 12.99 3.55
CA LEU A 292 -12.05 14.24 4.17
C LEU A 292 -10.81 14.06 5.06
N GLY A 293 -10.80 13.01 5.89
CA GLY A 293 -9.66 12.69 6.75
C GLY A 293 -8.39 12.41 5.96
N MET A 294 -8.48 11.71 4.83
CA MET A 294 -7.34 11.44 3.96
C MET A 294 -6.81 12.69 3.27
N PHE A 295 -7.69 13.58 2.78
CA PHE A 295 -7.27 14.85 2.19
C PHE A 295 -6.61 15.78 3.22
N VAL A 296 -7.13 15.80 4.45
CA VAL A 296 -6.54 16.53 5.58
C VAL A 296 -5.19 15.95 5.95
N TYR A 297 -5.06 14.62 6.02
CA TYR A 297 -3.81 13.95 6.34
C TYR A 297 -2.72 14.20 5.29
N ASN A 298 -3.09 14.26 4.00
CA ASN A 298 -2.17 14.47 2.89
C ASN A 298 -1.85 15.95 2.62
N ASP A 299 -2.26 16.86 3.50
CA ASP A 299 -2.10 18.31 3.32
C ASP A 299 -2.65 18.88 1.99
N VAL A 300 -3.48 18.12 1.27
CA VAL A 300 -4.04 18.52 -0.04
C VAL A 300 -5.00 19.68 0.11
N LEU A 301 -5.72 19.75 1.24
CA LEU A 301 -6.66 20.82 1.53
C LEU A 301 -6.02 21.96 2.34
N ILE A 302 -5.20 21.64 3.35
CA ILE A 302 -4.75 22.61 4.34
C ILE A 302 -3.58 23.44 3.81
N GLY A 303 -2.56 22.84 3.21
CA GLY A 303 -1.40 23.53 2.65
C GLY A 303 -1.77 24.60 1.61
N PRO A 304 -2.55 24.27 0.56
CA PRO A 304 -2.98 25.26 -0.44
C PRO A 304 -3.94 26.31 0.13
N PHE A 305 -4.84 25.94 1.03
CA PHE A 305 -5.78 26.86 1.66
C PHE A 305 -5.07 27.85 2.60
N PHE A 306 -4.11 27.38 3.39
CA PHE A 306 -3.26 28.22 4.23
C PHE A 306 -2.39 29.16 3.38
N ARG A 307 -1.80 28.64 2.29
CA ARG A 307 -1.02 29.42 1.33
C ARG A 307 -1.84 30.48 0.60
N ARG A 308 -3.11 30.21 0.27
CA ARG A 308 -4.01 31.19 -0.40
C ARG A 308 -4.71 32.17 0.53
N ARG A 309 -5.04 31.78 1.76
CA ARG A 309 -5.96 32.55 2.62
C ARG A 309 -5.30 33.20 3.82
N VAL A 310 -4.20 32.62 4.31
CA VAL A 310 -3.50 33.07 5.52
C VAL A 310 -2.23 33.84 5.18
N LEU A 311 -1.42 33.33 4.25
CA LEU A 311 -0.19 34.00 3.79
C LEU A 311 -0.37 35.43 3.24
N PRO A 312 -1.40 35.75 2.42
CA PRO A 312 -1.63 37.13 1.99
C PRO A 312 -2.25 38.04 3.07
N ASN A 313 -2.75 37.47 4.17
CA ASN A 313 -3.33 38.22 5.30
C ASN A 313 -2.35 38.36 6.49
N MET A 314 -1.16 37.75 6.42
CA MET A 314 -0.11 37.87 7.44
C MET A 314 0.80 39.08 7.15
N GLY A 315 0.20 40.26 7.13
CA GLY A 315 0.93 41.50 7.38
C GLY A 315 1.16 41.67 8.88
N GLU A 316 2.43 41.83 9.28
CA GLU A 316 2.92 42.36 10.55
C GLU A 316 2.12 42.02 11.83
N SER A 317 2.26 40.80 12.37
CA SER A 317 2.05 40.60 13.81
C SER A 317 2.94 39.48 14.36
N HIS A 318 4.10 39.90 14.85
CA HIS A 318 5.08 39.07 15.56
C HIS A 318 4.47 38.57 16.88
N ILE A 319 4.04 37.30 16.92
CA ILE A 319 3.96 36.35 18.06
C ILE A 319 3.03 35.19 17.68
N CYS A 320 1.93 35.45 16.97
CA CYS A 320 0.98 34.42 16.54
C CYS A 320 1.54 33.53 15.41
N THR A 321 2.48 34.08 14.63
CA THR A 321 3.18 33.40 13.52
C THR A 321 3.95 32.16 13.99
N ARG A 322 4.55 32.20 15.18
CA ARG A 322 5.36 31.09 15.71
C ARG A 322 4.50 29.90 16.16
N CYS A 323 3.27 30.16 16.62
CA CYS A 323 2.32 29.13 17.03
C CYS A 323 1.71 28.42 15.82
N CYS A 324 1.31 29.16 14.78
CA CYS A 324 0.83 28.58 13.53
C CYS A 324 1.94 27.83 12.77
N PHE A 325 3.18 28.35 12.75
CA PHE A 325 4.32 27.65 12.16
C PHE A 325 4.67 26.36 12.91
N SER A 326 4.61 26.37 14.25
CA SER A 326 4.85 25.18 15.09
C SER A 326 3.79 24.09 14.87
N ILE A 327 2.52 24.47 14.65
CA ILE A 327 1.42 23.53 14.35
C ILE A 327 1.51 22.98 12.91
N CYS A 328 1.94 23.80 11.94
CA CYS A 328 2.09 23.39 10.54
C CYS A 328 3.43 22.71 10.22
N GLY A 329 4.43 22.76 11.11
CA GLY A 329 5.73 22.09 10.94
C GLY A 329 6.43 22.42 9.62
N ALA A 330 6.31 23.66 9.16
CA ALA A 330 7.05 24.16 8.02
C ALA A 330 8.38 24.74 8.54
N ASP A 331 9.37 23.87 8.78
CA ASP A 331 10.76 24.30 8.65
C ASP A 331 11.01 24.42 7.14
N MET A 332 10.61 25.55 6.54
CA MET A 332 11.06 25.90 5.21
C MET A 332 12.55 26.21 5.30
N ASP A 333 13.34 25.46 4.55
CA ASP A 333 14.74 25.73 4.29
C ASP A 333 14.87 27.21 3.84
N GLU A 334 15.79 27.96 4.43
CA GLU A 334 15.94 29.41 4.23
C GLU A 334 16.13 29.79 2.74
N THR A 335 16.43 28.82 1.88
CA THR A 335 16.69 28.99 0.44
C THR A 335 15.42 29.19 -0.40
N ASP A 336 14.25 28.70 0.02
CA ASP A 336 12.98 28.85 -0.73
C ASP A 336 12.25 30.18 -0.43
N ARG A 337 12.73 30.93 0.57
CA ARG A 337 12.18 32.23 0.93
C ARG A 337 12.65 33.33 -0.03
N ASP A 338 13.86 33.21 -0.57
CA ASP A 338 14.45 34.20 -1.47
C ASP A 338 14.00 34.04 -2.93
N SER A 339 13.60 32.83 -3.34
CA SER A 339 13.08 32.57 -4.70
C SER A 339 11.68 33.15 -4.92
N LEU A 340 10.82 33.15 -3.89
CA LEU A 340 9.45 33.66 -3.96
C LEU A 340 9.33 35.18 -3.73
N LEU A 341 10.35 35.83 -3.15
CA LEU A 341 10.38 37.28 -2.99
C LEU A 341 10.83 37.99 -4.28
N ASN A 342 11.66 37.35 -5.11
CA ASN A 342 12.16 37.94 -6.35
C ASN A 342 11.20 37.86 -7.54
N GLU A 343 10.13 37.05 -7.50
CA GLU A 343 9.09 37.01 -8.55
C GLU A 343 8.06 38.15 -8.44
N ASN A 344 8.05 38.91 -7.34
CA ASN A 344 7.13 40.05 -7.16
C ASN A 344 7.81 41.43 -7.40
N GLU A 345 9.07 41.46 -7.83
CA GLU A 345 9.80 42.70 -8.17
C GLU A 345 10.13 42.87 -9.67
N GLN A 346 9.38 42.22 -10.58
CA GLN A 346 9.39 42.56 -12.01
C GLN A 346 8.01 42.89 -12.58
#